data_AF-A0A838SGU2-F1
#
_entry.id   AF-A0A838SGU2-F1
#
_cell.length_a   1.000
_cell.length_b   1.000
_cell.length_c   1.000
_cell.angle_alpha   90.00
_cell.angle_beta   90.00
_cell.angle_gamma   90.00
#
_symmetry.space_group_name_H-M   'P 1'
#
loop_
_entity.id
_entity.type
_entity.pdbx_description
1 polymer ?
#
loop_
_entity_poly.entity_id
_entity_poly.type
_entity_poly.pdbx_seq_one_letter_code
_entity_poly.pdbx_strand_id
1 'polypeptide(L)' 'MFIDPPGLEWNDFVHSTNELVTVVEGKLRMNIEGEEVIAEPGDEVFIPKKTLSFSKNYPSRDD' A
#
# COMPACT_ATOMS: atom_id res chain seq x y z
N MET A 1 -4.58 -10.67 -9.82
CA MET A 1 -4.54 -9.21 -9.70
C MET A 1 -5.66 -8.79 -8.77
N PHE A 2 -5.35 -8.01 -7.74
CA PHE A 2 -6.31 -7.47 -6.79
C PHE A 2 -6.60 -6.00 -7.15
N ILE A 3 -7.84 -5.56 -7.00
CA ILE A 3 -8.24 -4.16 -7.25
C ILE A 3 -8.73 -3.59 -5.93
N ASP A 4 -8.02 -2.59 -5.42
CA ASP A 4 -8.42 -1.90 -4.18
C ASP A 4 -9.62 -0.98 -4.47
N PRO A 5 -10.78 -1.17 -3.80
CA PRO A 5 -11.92 -0.28 -3.96
C PRO A 5 -11.54 1.18 -3.67
N PRO A 6 -12.00 2.15 -4.49
CA PRO A 6 -11.69 3.57 -4.27
C PRO A 6 -12.11 4.05 -2.88
N GLY A 7 -11.20 4.73 -2.19
CA GLY A 7 -11.45 5.34 -0.88
C GLY A 7 -11.49 4.37 0.30
N LEU A 8 -11.24 3.08 0.08
CA LEU A 8 -11.07 2.11 1.15
C LEU A 8 -9.68 2.26 1.78
N GLU A 9 -9.64 2.09 3.09
CA GLU A 9 -8.40 2.07 3.89
C GLU A 9 -8.22 0.68 4.51
N TRP A 10 -7.02 0.15 4.39
CA TRP A 10 -6.60 -1.09 5.00
C TRP A 10 -5.72 -0.76 6.19
N ASN A 11 -6.31 -0.71 7.38
CA ASN A 11 -5.63 -0.24 8.58
C ASN A 11 -5.07 -1.39 9.44
N ASP A 12 -3.87 -1.16 9.98
CA ASP A 12 -3.23 -1.93 11.06
C ASP A 12 -3.06 -3.43 10.82
N PHE A 13 -2.62 -3.81 9.63
CA PHE A 13 -2.33 -5.20 9.31
C PHE A 13 -0.91 -5.60 9.73
N VAL A 14 -0.81 -6.78 10.36
CA VAL A 14 0.47 -7.43 10.69
C VAL A 14 0.46 -8.83 10.11
N HIS A 15 1.43 -9.13 9.24
CA HIS A 15 1.54 -10.43 8.59
C HIS A 15 2.72 -11.23 9.14
N SER A 16 2.59 -12.57 9.17
CA SER A 16 3.67 -13.47 9.63
C SER A 16 4.72 -13.76 8.55
N THR A 17 4.47 -13.31 7.33
CA THR A 17 5.35 -13.41 6.16
C THR A 17 5.77 -12.03 5.70
N ASN A 18 6.91 -11.95 5.01
CA ASN A 18 7.26 -10.75 4.26
C ASN A 18 6.30 -10.62 3.07
N GLU A 19 6.03 -9.39 2.66
CA GLU A 19 5.17 -9.04 1.54
C GLU A 19 5.90 -8.11 0.57
N LEU A 20 5.54 -8.21 -0.70
CA LEU A 20 5.98 -7.30 -1.75
C LEU A 20 4.73 -6.81 -2.49
N VAL A 21 4.52 -5.50 -2.48
CA VAL A 21 3.39 -4.85 -3.15
C VAL A 21 3.90 -4.15 -4.40
N THR A 22 3.30 -4.45 -5.54
CA THR A 22 3.57 -3.75 -6.80
C THR A 22 2.32 -3.01 -7.25
N VAL A 23 2.44 -1.71 -7.52
CA VAL A 23 1.34 -0.94 -8.09
C VAL A 23 1.32 -1.17 -9.60
N VAL A 24 0.22 -1.70 -10.12
CA VAL A 24 0.03 -1.91 -11.57
C VAL A 24 -0.63 -0.69 -12.23
N GLU A 25 -1.57 -0.06 -11.53
CA GLU A 25 -2.31 1.13 -11.97
C GLU A 25 -2.71 1.97 -10.75
N GLY A 26 -2.80 3.29 -10.92
CA GLY A 26 -3.18 4.22 -9.85
C GLY A 26 -2.00 4.64 -8.96
N LYS A 27 -2.31 5.12 -7.75
CA LYS A 27 -1.33 5.53 -6.73
C LYS A 27 -1.74 4.95 -5.38
N LEU A 28 -0.80 4.29 -4.71
CA LEU A 28 -1.02 3.70 -3.40
C LEU A 28 -0.22 4.46 -2.35
N ARG A 29 -0.91 5.02 -1.36
CA ARG A 29 -0.26 5.55 -0.15
C ARG A 29 -0.18 4.43 0.87
N MET A 30 0.99 4.20 1.42
CA MET A 30 1.24 3.20 2.44
C MET A 30 1.96 3.86 3.60
N ASN A 31 1.79 3.28 4.78
CA ASN A 31 2.65 3.56 5.91
C ASN A 31 3.17 2.26 6.47
N ILE A 32 4.47 2.23 6.72
CA ILE A 32 5.21 1.04 7.13
C ILE A 32 6.08 1.47 8.30
N GLU A 33 5.81 0.96 9.49
CA GLU A 33 6.51 1.37 10.73
C GLU A 33 6.50 2.88 11.02
N GLY A 34 5.43 3.57 10.62
CA GLY A 34 5.32 5.02 10.80
C GLY A 34 5.88 5.84 9.63
N GLU A 35 6.64 5.22 8.71
CA GLU A 35 7.17 5.87 7.52
C GLU A 35 6.16 5.84 6.37
N GLU A 36 5.94 7.00 5.75
CA GLU A 36 5.04 7.13 4.62
C GLU A 36 5.73 6.80 3.30
N VAL A 37 5.08 5.96 2.50
CA VAL A 37 5.49 5.58 1.15
C VAL A 37 4.37 5.89 0.17
N ILE A 38 4.71 6.55 -0.94
CA ILE A 38 3.80 6.74 -2.07
C ILE A 38 4.35 5.90 -3.22
N ALA A 39 3.61 4.87 -3.62
CA ALA A 39 3.97 3.97 -4.72
C ALA A 39 3.17 4.29 -5.98
N GLU A 40 3.87 4.38 -7.11
CA GLU A 40 3.34 4.64 -8.45
C GLU A 40 3.45 3.39 -9.34
N PRO A 41 2.82 3.36 -10.53
CA PRO A 41 2.83 2.18 -11.38
C PRO A 41 4.24 1.70 -11.72
N GLY A 42 4.54 0.44 -11.38
CA GLY A 42 5.84 -0.19 -11.55
C GLY A 42 6.73 -0.18 -10.30
N ASP A 43 6.40 0.63 -9.29
CA ASP A 43 7.11 0.60 -8.00
C ASP A 43 6.82 -0.68 -7.24
N GLU A 44 7.83 -1.14 -6.50
CA GLU A 44 7.73 -2.27 -5.57
C GLU A 44 8.01 -1.80 -4.14
N VAL A 45 7.10 -2.14 -3.23
CA VAL A 45 7.21 -1.82 -1.80
C VAL A 45 7.34 -3.12 -1.01
N PHE A 46 8.49 -3.29 -0.36
CA PHE A 46 8.75 -4.43 0.51
C PHE A 46 8.27 -4.15 1.93
N ILE A 47 7.42 -5.03 2.47
CA ILE A 47 6.95 -4.98 3.86
C ILE A 47 7.54 -6.18 4.61
N PRO A 48 8.40 -5.96 5.62
CA PRO A 48 8.91 -7.05 6.45
C PRO A 48 7.79 -7.73 7.24
N LYS A 49 7.95 -9.03 7.53
CA LYS A 49 7.05 -9.74 8.44
C LYS A 49 7.01 -9.06 9.81
N LYS A 50 5.86 -9.13 10.47
CA LYS A 50 5.59 -8.58 11.80
C LYS A 50 5.72 -7.05 11.89
N THR A 51 5.78 -6.36 10.75
CA THR A 51 5.70 -4.92 10.66
C THR A 51 4.24 -4.49 10.63
N LEU A 52 3.92 -3.41 11.35
CA LEU A 52 2.63 -2.74 11.25
C LEU A 52 2.58 -1.94 9.95
N SER A 53 1.56 -2.19 9.14
CA SER A 53 1.34 -1.44 7.92
C SER A 53 -0.12 -1.06 7.71
N PHE A 54 -0.34 0.10 7.09
CA PHE A 54 -1.63 0.48 6.54
C PHE A 54 -1.49 0.96 5.09
N SER A 55 -2.55 0.84 4.30
CA SER A 55 -2.57 1.29 2.91
C SER A 55 -3.91 1.95 2.53
N LYS A 56 -3.84 2.90 1.61
CA LYS A 56 -4.98 3.63 1.07
C LYS A 56 -4.78 3.90 -0.41
N ASN A 57 -5.72 3.40 -1.22
CA ASN A 57 -5.80 3.76 -2.63
C ASN A 57 -6.48 5.11 -2.79
N TYR A 58 -5.83 6.04 -3.49
CA TYR A 58 -6.43 7.30 -3.91
C TYR A 58 -6.92 7.14 -5.35
N PRO A 59 -8.23 7.34 -5.64
CA PRO A 59 -8.68 7.41 -7.02
C PRO A 59 -7.93 8.53 -7.73
N SER A 60 -7.59 8.33 -9.00
CA SER A 60 -6.93 9.32 -9.84
C SER A 60 -7.87 10.51 -10.10
N ARG A 61 -7.95 11.44 -9.15
CA ARG A 61 -8.42 12.82 -9.24
C ARG A 61 -8.30 13.40 -7.83
N ASP A 62 -7.19 14.09 -7.60
CA ASP A 62 -7.04 15.17 -6.63
C ASP A 62 -5.66 15.78 -6.90
N ASP A 63 -5.61 16.55 -8.00
CA ASP A 63 -4.69 17.65 -8.26
C ASP A 63 -5.24 18.97 -7.67
#